data_AF-A0A932ECS1-F1
#
_entry.id   AF-A0A932ECS1-F1
#
_cell.length_a   1.000
_cell.length_b   1.000
_cell.length_c   1.000
_cell.angle_alpha   90.00
_cell.angle_beta   90.00
_cell.angle_gamma   90.00
#
_symmetry.space_group_name_H-M   'P 1'
#
loop_
_entity.id
_entity.type
_entity.pdbx_description
1 polymer ?
#
loop_
_entity_poly.entity_id
_entity_poly.type
_entity_poly.pdbx_seq_one_letter_code
_entity_poly.pdbx_strand_id
1 'polypeptide(L)'
;MIGKFKNQNSKIKNTYQNSKFLRHFKLCIVILIFTLYILHLPLPVYADELDDIKNQINKLSSEWQQVEKAKKPLEGQLKSLELQLAQIQAGIDHLAATIGQKQNDLNLREDKLALQHALLEKRVRAYYIRSYLVNPMLVILSSINSADLFRELSFRQNIAKEDQQIITSITQEVVDLLSEKNKLEKDKARLAGLQAEVDKNASFLGGEIKKAKAYQADISKQIAQLSARQQAIIAQRQASLNLPTSLGAGPLFCSDDRKLDPGFRPAFVFFTFGIPHRVGMNQYGALGRAQAGQNHEDILRAYFANFGFEQKPNINISVAGFGSMSMETYLLGIYEMPGSWPIEALKAQAIAARSYALSYTNNGSKEICTTQSCQVYKGGNKGGNWEQAVKLTEGKTMISGGSAVTAWYSSTDGGYTFSAQDVGWSDRSFTKRSKDTNGDIGSFADLFSKAYDKDSPCFYAAQGFRSEYAKSAWLKPEEVADIANMIMLTKRDSGLSEHLYQVDKPNPEGTDTWNHDKVKEELKNRGGAPFNQVSIVSVLADFNTGMSTLVTISGDGHSETFNGSEFKNFFNLRAPANIQIVGPLFNVELK
;
A
#
# COMPACT_ATOMS: atom_id res chain seq x y z
N MET A 1 10.67 96.34 -36.50
CA MET A 1 10.44 94.89 -36.73
C MET A 1 11.52 94.04 -36.04
N ILE A 2 11.65 94.10 -34.69
CA ILE A 2 12.77 93.45 -33.95
C ILE A 2 12.28 92.52 -32.81
N GLY A 3 11.02 92.63 -32.39
CA GLY A 3 10.45 91.83 -31.28
C GLY A 3 10.20 90.34 -31.55
N LYS A 4 10.22 89.87 -32.81
CA LYS A 4 9.93 88.46 -33.14
C LYS A 4 11.16 87.54 -33.15
N PHE A 5 12.38 88.06 -33.29
CA PHE A 5 13.60 87.22 -33.39
C PHE A 5 14.16 86.71 -32.04
N LYS A 6 13.89 87.40 -30.92
CA LYS A 6 14.33 86.91 -29.59
C LYS A 6 13.55 85.68 -29.09
N ASN A 7 12.34 85.43 -29.60
CA ASN A 7 11.42 84.41 -29.04
C ASN A 7 11.52 83.03 -29.73
N GLN A 8 12.26 82.91 -30.85
CA GLN A 8 12.57 81.59 -31.45
C GLN A 8 13.83 80.95 -30.84
N ASN A 9 14.87 81.75 -30.53
CA ASN A 9 16.12 81.22 -29.98
C ASN A 9 16.01 80.68 -28.54
N SER A 10 15.05 81.15 -27.72
CA SER A 10 14.78 80.56 -26.40
C SER A 10 14.12 79.18 -26.52
N LYS A 11 13.13 79.03 -27.42
CA LYS A 11 12.47 77.74 -27.68
C LYS A 11 13.45 76.66 -28.16
N ILE A 12 14.34 76.99 -29.09
CA ILE A 12 15.31 76.01 -29.63
C ILE A 12 16.29 75.53 -28.55
N LYS A 13 16.79 76.42 -27.67
CA LYS A 13 17.66 76.03 -26.54
C LYS A 13 16.95 75.11 -25.53
N ASN A 14 15.69 75.39 -25.17
CA ASN A 14 14.93 74.53 -24.25
C ASN A 14 14.66 73.14 -24.83
N THR A 15 14.31 73.03 -26.12
CA THR A 15 14.09 71.72 -26.76
C THR A 15 15.37 70.88 -26.80
N TYR A 16 16.54 71.50 -26.99
CA TYR A 16 17.82 70.80 -27.03
C TYR A 16 18.32 70.35 -25.64
N GLN A 17 18.09 71.13 -24.58
CA GLN A 17 18.40 70.68 -23.22
C GLN A 17 17.47 69.55 -22.76
N ASN A 18 16.16 69.65 -23.04
CA ASN A 18 15.22 68.59 -22.69
C ASN A 18 15.53 67.26 -23.41
N SER A 19 15.95 67.28 -24.68
CA SER A 19 16.32 66.04 -25.38
C SER A 19 17.57 65.38 -24.77
N LYS A 20 18.55 66.18 -24.32
CA LYS A 20 19.76 65.67 -23.65
C LYS A 20 19.44 65.09 -22.27
N PHE A 21 18.59 65.77 -21.48
CA PHE A 21 18.12 65.28 -20.18
C PHE A 21 17.35 63.97 -20.32
N LEU A 22 16.38 63.89 -21.26
CA LEU A 22 15.58 62.69 -21.49
C LEU A 22 16.44 61.48 -21.92
N ARG A 23 17.53 61.71 -22.64
CA ARG A 23 18.47 60.67 -23.09
C ARG A 23 19.34 60.13 -21.94
N HIS A 24 19.78 60.99 -21.01
CA HIS A 24 20.48 60.56 -19.80
C HIS A 24 19.54 59.89 -18.81
N PHE A 25 18.30 60.40 -18.65
CA PHE A 25 17.27 59.79 -17.81
C PHE A 25 16.91 58.37 -18.28
N LYS A 26 16.74 58.16 -19.59
CA LYS A 26 16.55 56.82 -20.17
C LYS A 26 17.77 55.91 -19.96
N LEU A 27 19.00 56.43 -20.09
CA LEU A 27 20.20 55.64 -19.85
C LEU A 27 20.31 55.22 -18.37
N CYS A 28 20.04 56.14 -17.44
CA CYS A 28 20.01 55.84 -16.00
C CYS A 28 18.91 54.84 -15.66
N ILE A 29 17.71 54.93 -16.25
CA ILE A 29 16.64 53.93 -16.05
C ILE A 29 17.06 52.56 -16.58
N VAL A 30 17.70 52.47 -17.76
CA VAL A 30 18.18 51.18 -18.30
C VAL A 30 19.28 50.60 -17.41
N ILE A 31 20.21 51.41 -16.91
CA ILE A 31 21.25 50.95 -15.97
C ILE A 31 20.63 50.53 -14.61
N LEU A 32 19.63 51.26 -14.11
CA LEU A 32 18.93 50.93 -12.86
C LEU A 32 18.13 49.62 -13.00
N ILE A 33 17.44 49.42 -14.13
CA ILE A 33 16.75 48.16 -14.45
C ILE A 33 17.77 47.02 -14.60
N PHE A 34 18.91 47.25 -15.26
CA PHE A 34 19.94 46.22 -15.44
C PHE A 34 20.64 45.85 -14.12
N THR A 35 20.87 46.81 -13.22
CA THR A 35 21.40 46.54 -11.87
C THR A 35 20.37 45.88 -10.96
N LEU A 36 19.09 46.24 -11.02
CA LEU A 36 18.00 45.48 -10.38
C LEU A 36 17.86 44.07 -10.95
N TYR A 37 18.11 43.86 -12.24
CA TYR A 37 18.08 42.54 -12.87
C TYR A 37 19.28 41.66 -12.44
N ILE A 38 20.46 42.25 -12.28
CA ILE A 38 21.64 41.56 -11.72
C ILE A 38 21.47 41.25 -10.22
N LEU A 39 20.84 42.14 -9.45
CA LEU A 39 20.43 41.90 -8.05
C LEU A 39 19.25 40.91 -7.92
N HIS A 40 18.62 40.53 -9.04
CA HIS A 40 17.60 39.48 -9.13
C HIS A 40 18.06 38.26 -9.94
N LEU A 41 19.36 38.09 -10.16
CA LEU A 41 19.89 36.75 -10.38
C LEU A 41 19.57 35.94 -9.11
N PRO A 42 18.79 34.84 -9.21
CA PRO A 42 18.67 33.94 -8.08
C PRO A 42 20.06 33.36 -7.84
N LEU A 43 20.69 33.75 -6.73
CA LEU A 43 21.70 32.92 -6.11
C LEU A 43 21.07 31.53 -5.98
N PRO A 44 21.75 30.43 -6.39
CA PRO A 44 21.23 29.10 -6.14
C PRO A 44 21.22 28.91 -4.63
N VAL A 45 20.06 29.17 -4.03
CA VAL A 45 19.70 28.64 -2.72
C VAL A 45 19.57 27.14 -2.95
N TYR A 46 20.68 26.43 -2.77
CA TYR A 46 20.70 24.99 -2.63
C TYR A 46 19.97 24.65 -1.32
N ALA A 47 18.64 24.67 -1.36
CA ALA A 47 17.87 23.79 -0.50
C ALA A 47 18.34 22.37 -0.86
N ASP A 48 18.85 21.61 0.11
CA ASP A 48 19.18 20.21 -0.10
C ASP A 48 17.96 19.53 -0.71
N GLU A 49 18.17 18.74 -1.76
CA GLU A 49 17.11 17.96 -2.40
C GLU A 49 16.37 17.08 -1.37
N LEU A 50 17.10 16.66 -0.32
CA LEU A 50 16.54 15.97 0.83
C LEU A 50 15.53 16.81 1.63
N ASP A 51 15.74 18.12 1.78
CA ASP A 51 14.83 19.00 2.53
C ASP A 51 13.55 19.31 1.76
N ASP A 52 13.64 19.57 0.46
CA ASP A 52 12.47 19.77 -0.40
C ASP A 52 11.59 18.51 -0.44
N ILE A 53 12.18 17.33 -0.66
CA ILE A 53 11.48 16.03 -0.60
C ILE A 53 10.79 15.84 0.75
N LYS A 54 11.48 16.14 1.86
CA LYS A 54 10.98 16.01 3.24
C LYS A 54 9.82 16.99 3.52
N ASN A 55 9.91 18.24 3.05
CA ASN A 55 8.84 19.23 3.16
C ASN A 55 7.59 18.80 2.35
N GLN A 56 7.77 18.22 1.17
CA GLN A 56 6.68 17.65 0.37
C GLN A 56 6.02 16.44 1.06
N ILE A 57 6.80 15.50 1.61
CA ILE A 57 6.28 14.36 2.39
C ILE A 57 5.47 14.84 3.60
N ASN A 58 5.98 15.81 4.36
CA ASN A 58 5.29 16.37 5.53
C ASN A 58 3.95 17.02 5.15
N LYS A 59 3.93 17.81 4.08
CA LYS A 59 2.71 18.45 3.56
C LYS A 59 1.67 17.40 3.14
N LEU A 60 2.07 16.44 2.32
CA LEU A 60 1.19 15.35 1.85
C LEU A 60 0.65 14.50 3.01
N SER A 61 1.47 14.24 4.03
CA SER A 61 1.06 13.49 5.23
C SER A 61 0.01 14.25 6.04
N SER A 62 0.14 15.57 6.16
CA SER A 62 -0.86 16.45 6.78
C SER A 62 -2.17 16.48 5.99
N GLU A 63 -2.10 16.62 4.66
CA GLU A 63 -3.27 16.57 3.77
C GLU A 63 -4.01 15.23 3.88
N TRP A 64 -3.28 14.10 3.91
CA TRP A 64 -3.86 12.77 4.11
C TRP A 64 -4.65 12.66 5.43
N GLN A 65 -4.08 13.15 6.54
CA GLN A 65 -4.75 13.13 7.85
C GLN A 65 -6.01 14.00 7.88
N GLN A 66 -6.01 15.14 7.19
CA GLN A 66 -7.18 16.01 7.09
C GLN A 66 -8.31 15.32 6.29
N VAL A 67 -7.98 14.66 5.18
CA VAL A 67 -8.95 13.86 4.40
C VAL A 67 -9.50 12.69 5.22
N GLU A 68 -8.66 11.98 5.98
CA GLU A 68 -9.11 10.88 6.85
C GLU A 68 -10.09 11.36 7.93
N LYS A 69 -9.77 12.50 8.57
CA LYS A 69 -10.62 13.13 9.59
C LYS A 69 -11.98 13.57 9.03
N ALA A 70 -12.03 14.02 7.77
CA ALA A 70 -13.26 14.39 7.08
C ALA A 70 -14.08 13.16 6.60
N LYS A 71 -13.41 12.09 6.13
CA LYS A 71 -14.05 10.89 5.59
C LYS A 71 -14.78 10.06 6.65
N LYS A 72 -14.14 9.86 7.82
CA LYS A 72 -14.62 8.97 8.88
C LYS A 72 -16.07 9.22 9.36
N PRO A 73 -16.55 10.46 9.59
CA PRO A 73 -17.96 10.70 9.93
C PRO A 73 -18.91 10.44 8.74
N LEU A 74 -18.48 10.70 7.50
CA LEU A 74 -19.29 10.47 6.30
C LEU A 74 -19.53 8.97 6.06
N GLU A 75 -18.55 8.11 6.31
CA GLU A 75 -18.73 6.65 6.24
C GLU A 75 -19.74 6.13 7.27
N GLY A 76 -19.76 6.73 8.47
CA GLY A 76 -20.79 6.43 9.49
C GLY A 76 -22.19 6.87 9.05
N GLN A 77 -22.31 8.05 8.43
CA GLN A 77 -23.58 8.56 7.89
C GLN A 77 -24.09 7.70 6.73
N LEU A 78 -23.23 7.32 5.77
CA LEU A 78 -23.60 6.44 4.66
C LEU A 78 -24.13 5.10 5.17
N LYS A 79 -23.43 4.45 6.10
CA LYS A 79 -23.86 3.17 6.69
C LYS A 79 -25.20 3.28 7.42
N SER A 80 -25.46 4.41 8.08
CA SER A 80 -26.77 4.68 8.68
C SER A 80 -27.87 4.86 7.64
N LEU A 81 -27.57 5.50 6.51
CA LEU A 81 -28.52 5.67 5.40
C LEU A 81 -28.84 4.34 4.70
N GLU A 82 -27.82 3.49 4.47
CA GLU A 82 -27.97 2.15 3.90
C GLU A 82 -28.87 1.26 4.78
N LEU A 83 -28.71 1.33 6.11
CA LEU A 83 -29.58 0.62 7.05
C LEU A 83 -31.02 1.15 7.04
N GLN A 84 -31.20 2.47 6.93
CA GLN A 84 -32.53 3.07 6.77
C GLN A 84 -33.18 2.67 5.45
N LEU A 85 -32.45 2.64 4.34
CA LEU A 85 -32.93 2.16 3.04
C LEU A 85 -33.37 0.70 3.11
N ALA A 86 -32.58 -0.19 3.74
CA ALA A 86 -32.96 -1.58 3.91
C ALA A 86 -34.26 -1.74 4.74
N GLN A 87 -34.45 -0.92 5.79
CA GLN A 87 -35.67 -0.91 6.58
C GLN A 87 -36.88 -0.33 5.82
N ILE A 88 -36.69 0.74 5.04
CA ILE A 88 -37.75 1.34 4.22
C ILE A 88 -38.15 0.36 3.11
N GLN A 89 -37.19 -0.30 2.43
CA GLN A 89 -37.47 -1.29 1.40
C GLN A 89 -38.25 -2.50 1.98
N ALA A 90 -37.83 -3.05 3.12
CA ALA A 90 -38.59 -4.11 3.79
C ALA A 90 -40.01 -3.65 4.18
N GLY A 91 -40.16 -2.37 4.58
CA GLY A 91 -41.45 -1.74 4.81
C GLY A 91 -42.31 -1.60 3.55
N ILE A 92 -41.71 -1.22 2.41
CA ILE A 92 -42.34 -1.15 1.09
C ILE A 92 -42.80 -2.54 0.66
N ASP A 93 -41.97 -3.57 0.80
CA ASP A 93 -42.29 -4.95 0.41
C ASP A 93 -43.45 -5.50 1.25
N HIS A 94 -43.44 -5.25 2.57
CA HIS A 94 -44.54 -5.58 3.46
C HIS A 94 -45.83 -4.83 3.10
N LEU A 95 -45.74 -3.52 2.82
CA LEU A 95 -46.88 -2.72 2.36
C LEU A 95 -47.41 -3.18 1.01
N ALA A 96 -46.54 -3.56 0.06
CA ALA A 96 -46.92 -4.08 -1.24
C ALA A 96 -47.65 -5.42 -1.11
N ALA A 97 -47.17 -6.33 -0.25
CA ALA A 97 -47.87 -7.57 0.08
C ALA A 97 -49.23 -7.33 0.76
N THR A 98 -49.28 -6.39 1.71
CA THR A 98 -50.52 -5.98 2.39
C THR A 98 -51.52 -5.35 1.39
N ILE A 99 -51.04 -4.56 0.44
CA ILE A 99 -51.83 -3.97 -0.64
C ILE A 99 -52.33 -5.04 -1.60
N GLY A 100 -51.52 -6.06 -1.92
CA GLY A 100 -51.96 -7.22 -2.70
C GLY A 100 -53.08 -8.00 -2.01
N GLN A 101 -52.97 -8.23 -0.70
CA GLN A 101 -54.03 -8.84 0.10
C GLN A 101 -55.30 -7.97 0.14
N LYS A 102 -55.16 -6.67 0.40
CA LYS A 102 -56.29 -5.73 0.36
C LYS A 102 -56.93 -5.63 -1.02
N GLN A 103 -56.15 -5.66 -2.10
CA GLN A 103 -56.68 -5.64 -3.47
C GLN A 103 -57.49 -6.91 -3.75
N ASN A 104 -57.03 -8.07 -3.30
CA ASN A 104 -57.78 -9.32 -3.43
C ASN A 104 -59.08 -9.30 -2.61
N ASP A 105 -59.06 -8.79 -1.37
CA ASP A 105 -60.27 -8.62 -0.55
C ASP A 105 -61.22 -7.58 -1.15
N LEU A 106 -60.70 -6.48 -1.71
CA LEU A 106 -61.46 -5.45 -2.42
C LEU A 106 -62.11 -6.00 -3.68
N ASN A 107 -61.41 -6.78 -4.51
CA ASN A 107 -61.99 -7.41 -5.69
C ASN A 107 -63.12 -8.38 -5.28
N LEU A 108 -62.90 -9.19 -4.23
CA LEU A 108 -63.88 -10.14 -3.72
C LEU A 108 -65.10 -9.46 -3.07
N ARG A 109 -64.91 -8.24 -2.53
CA ARG A 109 -65.98 -7.34 -2.10
C ARG A 109 -66.67 -6.67 -3.28
N GLU A 110 -65.98 -6.20 -4.31
CA GLU A 110 -66.56 -5.62 -5.53
C GLU A 110 -67.45 -6.66 -6.25
N ASP A 111 -67.02 -7.94 -6.33
CA ASP A 111 -67.82 -9.06 -6.86
C ASP A 111 -69.09 -9.32 -6.01
N LYS A 112 -68.95 -9.36 -4.68
CA LYS A 112 -70.11 -9.45 -3.76
C LYS A 112 -71.01 -8.24 -3.87
N LEU A 113 -70.45 -7.05 -4.01
CA LEU A 113 -71.16 -5.79 -4.08
C LEU A 113 -71.93 -5.69 -5.40
N ALA A 114 -71.41 -6.19 -6.52
CA ALA A 114 -72.16 -6.28 -7.78
C ALA A 114 -73.42 -7.17 -7.63
N LEU A 115 -73.29 -8.31 -6.94
CA LEU A 115 -74.40 -9.17 -6.54
C LEU A 115 -75.39 -8.46 -5.61
N GLN A 116 -74.87 -7.74 -4.60
CA GLN A 116 -75.68 -6.93 -3.69
C GLN A 116 -76.32 -5.72 -4.40
N HIS A 117 -75.72 -5.15 -5.45
CA HIS A 117 -76.25 -4.01 -6.21
C HIS A 117 -77.47 -4.44 -7.02
N ALA A 118 -77.40 -5.61 -7.69
CA ALA A 118 -78.56 -6.19 -8.38
C ALA A 118 -79.69 -6.57 -7.41
N LEU A 119 -79.36 -6.93 -6.17
CA LEU A 119 -80.32 -7.11 -5.07
C LEU A 119 -80.87 -5.76 -4.56
N LEU A 120 -80.01 -4.76 -4.40
CA LEU A 120 -80.31 -3.42 -3.92
C LEU A 120 -81.21 -2.68 -4.90
N GLU A 121 -80.96 -2.70 -6.20
CA GLU A 121 -81.86 -2.14 -7.20
C GLU A 121 -83.25 -2.77 -7.12
N LYS A 122 -83.33 -4.10 -7.03
CA LYS A 122 -84.60 -4.82 -6.85
C LYS A 122 -85.29 -4.44 -5.53
N ARG A 123 -84.53 -4.28 -4.44
CA ARG A 123 -85.04 -4.03 -3.09
C ARG A 123 -85.41 -2.57 -2.85
N VAL A 124 -84.64 -1.61 -3.36
CA VAL A 124 -84.96 -0.18 -3.47
C VAL A 124 -86.18 0.03 -4.36
N ARG A 125 -86.26 -0.65 -5.51
CA ARG A 125 -87.46 -0.60 -6.37
C ARG A 125 -88.67 -1.19 -5.65
N ALA A 126 -88.54 -2.32 -4.96
CA ALA A 126 -89.62 -2.91 -4.18
C ALA A 126 -90.03 -2.05 -2.97
N TYR A 127 -89.07 -1.42 -2.29
CA TYR A 127 -89.30 -0.46 -1.21
C TYR A 127 -90.03 0.77 -1.73
N TYR A 128 -89.57 1.39 -2.82
CA TYR A 128 -90.21 2.54 -3.47
C TYR A 128 -91.64 2.22 -3.94
N ILE A 129 -91.84 1.08 -4.62
CA ILE A 129 -93.16 0.57 -5.01
C ILE A 129 -94.07 0.40 -3.78
N ARG A 130 -93.59 -0.25 -2.71
CA ARG A 130 -94.37 -0.47 -1.47
C ARG A 130 -94.64 0.83 -0.69
N SER A 131 -93.71 1.78 -0.74
CA SER A 131 -93.80 3.10 -0.09
C SER A 131 -94.71 4.08 -0.84
N TYR A 132 -94.91 3.90 -2.14
CA TYR A 132 -95.66 4.85 -2.98
C TYR A 132 -97.06 4.34 -3.38
N LEU A 133 -97.24 3.03 -3.57
CA LEU A 133 -98.49 2.46 -4.11
C LEU A 133 -99.42 1.85 -3.05
N VAL A 134 -99.03 1.80 -1.77
CA VAL A 134 -99.85 1.19 -0.71
C VAL A 134 -100.38 2.28 0.22
N ASN A 135 -101.62 2.72 -0.04
CA ASN A 135 -102.34 3.62 0.85
C ASN A 135 -102.69 2.87 2.16
N PRO A 136 -102.31 3.35 3.37
CA PRO A 136 -102.60 2.68 4.64
C PRO A 136 -104.09 2.36 4.83
N MET A 137 -104.97 3.24 4.33
CA MET A 137 -106.42 3.03 4.35
C MET A 137 -106.84 1.75 3.62
N LEU A 138 -106.18 1.39 2.51
CA LEU A 138 -106.52 0.19 1.74
C LEU A 138 -106.18 -1.11 2.50
N VAL A 139 -105.14 -1.09 3.33
CA VAL A 139 -104.77 -2.22 4.20
C VAL A 139 -105.76 -2.35 5.37
N ILE A 140 -106.17 -1.23 5.96
CA ILE A 140 -107.21 -1.19 6.99
C ILE A 140 -108.54 -1.72 6.43
N LEU A 141 -108.98 -1.21 5.27
CA LEU A 141 -110.25 -1.56 4.62
C LEU A 141 -110.33 -2.98 4.05
N SER A 142 -109.20 -3.66 3.84
CA SER A 142 -109.15 -5.05 3.34
C SER A 142 -108.89 -6.10 4.44
N SER A 143 -108.68 -5.66 5.68
CA SER A 143 -108.43 -6.56 6.81
C SER A 143 -109.73 -7.17 7.37
N ILE A 144 -109.72 -8.49 7.58
CA ILE A 144 -110.92 -9.25 8.00
C ILE A 144 -111.13 -9.18 9.52
N ASN A 145 -110.06 -8.98 10.30
CA ASN A 145 -110.10 -8.74 11.74
C ASN A 145 -108.90 -7.90 12.19
N SER A 146 -108.97 -7.37 13.42
CA SER A 146 -107.93 -6.49 13.98
C SER A 146 -106.59 -7.18 14.22
N ALA A 147 -106.56 -8.48 14.56
CA ALA A 147 -105.31 -9.20 14.79
C ALA A 147 -104.51 -9.37 13.49
N ASP A 148 -105.20 -9.70 12.39
CA ASP A 148 -104.60 -9.76 11.05
C ASP A 148 -104.15 -8.37 10.57
N LEU A 149 -104.92 -7.31 10.86
CA LEU A 149 -104.52 -5.92 10.55
C LEU A 149 -103.23 -5.53 11.28
N PHE A 150 -103.14 -5.75 12.59
CA PHE A 150 -101.94 -5.43 13.36
C PHE A 150 -100.74 -6.28 12.93
N ARG A 151 -100.95 -7.56 12.62
CA ARG A 151 -99.90 -8.44 12.07
C ARG A 151 -99.40 -7.91 10.73
N GLU A 152 -100.29 -7.59 9.80
CA GLU A 152 -99.93 -7.12 8.45
C GLU A 152 -99.23 -5.76 8.46
N LEU A 153 -99.70 -4.82 9.30
CA LEU A 153 -99.04 -3.53 9.51
C LEU A 153 -97.66 -3.70 10.14
N SER A 154 -97.53 -4.52 11.19
CA SER A 154 -96.25 -4.78 11.86
C SER A 154 -95.25 -5.46 10.91
N PHE A 155 -95.69 -6.46 10.14
CA PHE A 155 -94.84 -7.16 9.17
C PHE A 155 -94.32 -6.21 8.09
N ARG A 156 -95.18 -5.33 7.55
CA ARG A 156 -94.78 -4.31 6.55
C ARG A 156 -93.87 -3.24 7.13
N GLN A 157 -94.11 -2.78 8.36
CA GLN A 157 -93.26 -1.80 9.04
C GLN A 157 -91.88 -2.37 9.37
N ASN A 158 -91.81 -3.66 9.74
CA ASN A 158 -90.55 -4.37 9.92
C ASN A 158 -89.80 -4.55 8.59
N ILE A 159 -90.48 -4.98 7.51
CA ILE A 159 -89.85 -5.09 6.17
C ILE A 159 -89.31 -3.74 5.69
N ALA A 160 -90.07 -2.64 5.85
CA ALA A 160 -89.61 -1.31 5.44
C ALA A 160 -88.36 -0.86 6.24
N LYS A 161 -88.33 -1.16 7.54
CA LYS A 161 -87.19 -0.88 8.42
C LYS A 161 -85.96 -1.76 8.09
N GLU A 162 -86.18 -3.03 7.77
CA GLU A 162 -85.14 -3.97 7.35
C GLU A 162 -84.54 -3.58 5.98
N ASP A 163 -85.40 -3.24 5.01
CA ASP A 163 -84.99 -2.70 3.70
C ASP A 163 -84.16 -1.41 3.89
N GLN A 164 -84.61 -0.47 4.75
CA GLN A 164 -83.86 0.75 5.06
C GLN A 164 -82.49 0.44 5.68
N GLN A 165 -82.42 -0.46 6.67
CA GLN A 165 -81.16 -0.85 7.31
C GLN A 165 -80.18 -1.49 6.32
N ILE A 166 -80.66 -2.35 5.42
CA ILE A 166 -79.84 -2.98 4.38
C ILE A 166 -79.34 -1.95 3.37
N ILE A 167 -80.19 -1.02 2.92
CA ILE A 167 -79.81 0.09 2.03
C ILE A 167 -78.71 0.95 2.67
N THR A 168 -78.88 1.35 3.94
CA THR A 168 -77.88 2.15 4.66
C THR A 168 -76.57 1.38 4.88
N SER A 169 -76.62 0.09 5.22
CA SER A 169 -75.43 -0.75 5.40
C SER A 169 -74.60 -0.85 4.12
N ILE A 170 -75.23 -1.18 2.98
CA ILE A 170 -74.55 -1.30 1.69
C ILE A 170 -74.01 0.06 1.23
N THR A 171 -74.75 1.15 1.44
CA THR A 171 -74.29 2.50 1.09
C THR A 171 -73.05 2.90 1.92
N GLN A 172 -73.03 2.56 3.21
CA GLN A 172 -71.88 2.84 4.08
C GLN A 172 -70.65 2.03 3.66
N GLU A 173 -70.80 0.74 3.35
CA GLU A 173 -69.71 -0.10 2.85
C GLU A 173 -69.07 0.46 1.57
N VAL A 174 -69.86 1.03 0.65
CA VAL A 174 -69.35 1.69 -0.57
C VAL A 174 -68.54 2.95 -0.25
N VAL A 175 -69.00 3.79 0.67
CA VAL A 175 -68.29 5.02 1.06
C VAL A 175 -66.96 4.69 1.76
N ASP A 176 -66.96 3.73 2.67
CA ASP A 176 -65.77 3.30 3.39
C ASP A 176 -64.72 2.69 2.44
N LEU A 177 -65.18 1.86 1.48
CA LEU A 177 -64.34 1.22 0.46
C LEU A 177 -63.67 2.23 -0.49
N LEU A 178 -64.40 3.28 -0.91
CA LEU A 178 -63.84 4.38 -1.71
C LEU A 178 -62.82 5.21 -0.92
N SER A 179 -63.06 5.44 0.38
CA SER A 179 -62.17 6.16 1.28
C SER A 179 -60.84 5.41 1.47
N GLU A 180 -60.88 4.10 1.72
CA GLU A 180 -59.68 3.27 1.85
C GLU A 180 -58.84 3.25 0.56
N LYS A 181 -59.48 3.10 -0.62
CA LYS A 181 -58.82 3.09 -1.93
C LYS A 181 -58.02 4.38 -2.19
N ASN A 182 -58.62 5.53 -1.91
CA ASN A 182 -58.01 6.86 -2.10
C ASN A 182 -56.85 7.14 -1.12
N LYS A 183 -56.96 6.66 0.12
CA LYS A 183 -55.86 6.74 1.11
C LYS A 183 -54.66 5.88 0.68
N LEU A 184 -54.93 4.67 0.18
CA LEU A 184 -53.91 3.71 -0.24
C LEU A 184 -53.02 4.22 -1.39
N GLU A 185 -53.59 4.92 -2.37
CA GLU A 185 -52.84 5.53 -3.47
C GLU A 185 -51.90 6.65 -2.99
N LYS A 186 -52.38 7.49 -2.06
CA LYS A 186 -51.58 8.60 -1.49
C LYS A 186 -50.39 8.10 -0.68
N ASP A 187 -50.58 7.06 0.13
CA ASP A 187 -49.51 6.48 0.94
C ASP A 187 -48.45 5.80 0.03
N LYS A 188 -48.88 5.12 -1.05
CA LYS A 188 -47.99 4.59 -2.11
C LYS A 188 -47.13 5.68 -2.75
N ALA A 189 -47.74 6.79 -3.17
CA ALA A 189 -47.03 7.89 -3.83
C ALA A 189 -46.00 8.56 -2.90
N ARG A 190 -46.34 8.73 -1.61
CA ARG A 190 -45.44 9.34 -0.62
C ARG A 190 -44.22 8.47 -0.32
N LEU A 191 -44.39 7.16 -0.19
CA LEU A 191 -43.27 6.23 0.05
C LEU A 191 -42.29 6.19 -1.14
N ALA A 192 -42.80 6.15 -2.38
CA ALA A 192 -41.96 6.19 -3.57
C ALA A 192 -41.11 7.47 -3.65
N GLY A 193 -41.67 8.62 -3.25
CA GLY A 193 -40.93 9.89 -3.19
C GLY A 193 -39.81 9.89 -2.15
N LEU A 194 -40.08 9.38 -0.94
CA LEU A 194 -39.08 9.28 0.13
C LEU A 194 -37.95 8.30 -0.23
N GLN A 195 -38.28 7.15 -0.82
CA GLN A 195 -37.29 6.18 -1.30
C GLN A 195 -36.31 6.83 -2.28
N ALA A 196 -36.83 7.53 -3.31
CA ALA A 196 -36.02 8.20 -4.32
C ALA A 196 -35.10 9.32 -3.76
N GLU A 197 -35.54 10.04 -2.72
CA GLU A 197 -34.72 11.08 -2.07
C GLU A 197 -33.58 10.47 -1.24
N VAL A 198 -33.83 9.39 -0.51
CA VAL A 198 -32.79 8.70 0.28
C VAL A 198 -31.79 7.97 -0.62
N ASP A 199 -32.25 7.29 -1.68
CA ASP A 199 -31.39 6.64 -2.68
C ASP A 199 -30.44 7.64 -3.36
N LYS A 200 -30.95 8.83 -3.71
CA LYS A 200 -30.16 9.93 -4.28
C LYS A 200 -29.06 10.39 -3.31
N ASN A 201 -29.39 10.52 -2.02
CA ASN A 201 -28.43 10.96 -0.99
C ASN A 201 -27.37 9.89 -0.69
N ALA A 202 -27.75 8.60 -0.65
CA ALA A 202 -26.80 7.48 -0.51
C ALA A 202 -25.82 7.43 -1.69
N SER A 203 -26.33 7.54 -2.92
CA SER A 203 -25.52 7.54 -4.14
C SER A 203 -24.53 8.72 -4.19
N PHE A 204 -24.97 9.92 -3.79
CA PHE A 204 -24.10 11.09 -3.68
C PHE A 204 -22.97 10.89 -2.65
N LEU A 205 -23.31 10.46 -1.42
CA LEU A 205 -22.33 10.22 -0.36
C LEU A 205 -21.32 9.12 -0.73
N GLY A 206 -21.79 8.01 -1.30
CA GLY A 206 -20.93 6.94 -1.81
C GLY A 206 -19.99 7.42 -2.93
N GLY A 207 -20.47 8.29 -3.81
CA GLY A 207 -19.66 8.95 -4.83
C GLY A 207 -18.53 9.81 -4.26
N GLU A 208 -18.83 10.67 -3.29
CA GLU A 208 -17.83 11.53 -2.64
C GLU A 208 -16.82 10.72 -1.80
N ILE A 209 -17.27 9.70 -1.06
CA ILE A 209 -16.36 8.79 -0.32
C ILE A 209 -15.43 8.05 -1.28
N LYS A 210 -15.91 7.64 -2.47
CA LYS A 210 -15.08 6.99 -3.48
C LYS A 210 -14.01 7.94 -4.04
N LYS A 211 -14.35 9.21 -4.30
CA LYS A 211 -13.39 10.26 -4.70
C LYS A 211 -12.34 10.50 -3.61
N ALA A 212 -12.77 10.64 -2.35
CA ALA A 212 -11.87 10.82 -1.21
C ALA A 212 -10.89 9.64 -1.06
N LYS A 213 -11.35 8.39 -1.20
CA LYS A 213 -10.48 7.20 -1.19
C LYS A 213 -9.48 7.18 -2.34
N ALA A 214 -9.90 7.56 -3.55
CA ALA A 214 -9.00 7.67 -4.69
C ALA A 214 -7.92 8.75 -4.47
N TYR A 215 -8.29 9.90 -3.89
CA TYR A 215 -7.36 10.97 -3.55
C TYR A 215 -6.38 10.57 -2.42
N GLN A 216 -6.85 9.86 -1.38
CA GLN A 216 -5.97 9.27 -0.36
C GLN A 216 -4.97 8.27 -0.95
N ALA A 217 -5.39 7.44 -1.92
CA ALA A 217 -4.51 6.51 -2.60
C ALA A 217 -3.45 7.23 -3.45
N ASP A 218 -3.81 8.33 -4.12
CA ASP A 218 -2.86 9.13 -4.89
C ASP A 218 -1.85 9.86 -4.00
N ILE A 219 -2.29 10.50 -2.90
CA ILE A 219 -1.38 11.08 -1.89
C ILE A 219 -0.42 10.01 -1.34
N SER A 220 -0.93 8.81 -1.01
CA SER A 220 -0.10 7.72 -0.49
C SER A 220 0.96 7.26 -1.50
N LYS A 221 0.61 7.25 -2.80
CA LYS A 221 1.53 6.98 -3.90
C LYS A 221 2.59 8.07 -4.07
N GLN A 222 2.22 9.35 -3.96
CA GLN A 222 3.17 10.47 -4.01
C GLN A 222 4.16 10.43 -2.84
N ILE A 223 3.68 10.16 -1.61
CA ILE A 223 4.53 9.96 -0.42
C ILE A 223 5.52 8.80 -0.65
N ALA A 224 5.07 7.68 -1.20
CA ALA A 224 5.93 6.54 -1.50
C ALA A 224 7.01 6.87 -2.55
N GLN A 225 6.67 7.62 -3.61
CA GLN A 225 7.62 8.06 -4.63
C GLN A 225 8.69 9.02 -4.07
N LEU A 226 8.28 9.98 -3.26
CA LEU A 226 9.19 10.92 -2.59
C LEU A 226 10.09 10.20 -1.57
N SER A 227 9.54 9.27 -0.79
CA SER A 227 10.32 8.44 0.13
C SER A 227 11.35 7.57 -0.60
N ALA A 228 11.00 7.01 -1.76
CA ALA A 228 11.95 6.26 -2.59
C ALA A 228 13.07 7.16 -3.15
N ARG A 229 12.76 8.40 -3.54
CA ARG A 229 13.78 9.38 -3.97
C ARG A 229 14.72 9.78 -2.83
N GLN A 230 14.18 10.00 -1.63
CA GLN A 230 14.97 10.23 -0.42
C GLN A 230 15.94 9.06 -0.14
N GLN A 231 15.44 7.82 -0.24
CA GLN A 231 16.26 6.61 -0.07
C GLN A 231 17.37 6.49 -1.13
N ALA A 232 17.11 6.88 -2.38
CA ALA A 232 18.11 6.85 -3.45
C ALA A 232 19.28 7.83 -3.19
N ILE A 233 18.99 9.05 -2.74
CA ILE A 233 20.01 10.04 -2.35
C ILE A 233 20.86 9.52 -1.19
N ILE A 234 20.22 8.93 -0.17
CA ILE A 234 20.95 8.34 0.97
C ILE A 234 21.79 7.12 0.54
N ALA A 235 21.29 6.27 -0.36
CA ALA A 235 22.06 5.16 -0.91
C ALA A 235 23.30 5.63 -1.70
N GLN A 236 23.20 6.77 -2.40
CA GLN A 236 24.36 7.40 -3.05
C GLN A 236 25.37 7.93 -2.02
N ARG A 237 24.91 8.56 -0.92
CA ARG A 237 25.76 8.97 0.22
C ARG A 237 26.37 7.79 0.98
N GLN A 238 25.74 6.61 0.98
CA GLN A 238 26.33 5.37 1.52
C GLN A 238 27.38 4.77 0.59
N ALA A 239 27.21 4.89 -0.73
CA ALA A 239 28.16 4.35 -1.70
C ALA A 239 29.55 5.03 -1.59
N SER A 240 29.59 6.33 -1.26
CA SER A 240 30.86 7.05 -1.03
C SER A 240 31.60 6.62 0.25
N LEU A 241 30.91 6.03 1.23
CA LEU A 241 31.53 5.42 2.42
C LEU A 241 32.25 4.08 2.14
N ASN A 242 32.17 3.58 0.91
CA ASN A 242 32.76 2.30 0.46
C ASN A 242 32.36 1.10 1.35
N LEU A 243 31.15 1.11 1.89
CA LEU A 243 30.62 -0.01 2.67
C LEU A 243 30.48 -1.25 1.76
N PRO A 244 30.97 -2.43 2.17
CA PRO A 244 30.86 -3.59 1.32
C PRO A 244 29.42 -4.08 1.20
N THR A 245 29.04 -4.53 0.01
CA THR A 245 27.68 -4.98 -0.32
C THR A 245 27.59 -6.48 -0.61
N SER A 246 28.73 -7.20 -0.61
CA SER A 246 28.80 -8.65 -0.88
C SER A 246 29.67 -9.39 0.15
N LEU A 247 29.27 -10.62 0.46
CA LEU A 247 29.99 -11.50 1.38
C LEU A 247 31.35 -11.89 0.79
N GLY A 248 32.43 -11.69 1.55
CA GLY A 248 33.81 -11.94 1.11
C GLY A 248 34.51 -10.74 0.48
N ALA A 249 33.78 -9.68 0.11
CA ALA A 249 34.38 -8.40 -0.26
C ALA A 249 34.75 -7.60 1.00
N GLY A 250 35.85 -7.95 1.67
CA GLY A 250 36.33 -7.23 2.86
C GLY A 250 35.63 -7.62 4.16
N PRO A 251 35.32 -6.67 5.08
CA PRO A 251 34.96 -6.95 6.48
C PRO A 251 33.53 -7.46 6.71
N LEU A 252 32.85 -8.00 5.69
CA LEU A 252 31.59 -8.71 5.85
C LEU A 252 31.83 -10.20 6.04
N PHE A 253 31.32 -10.72 7.15
CA PHE A 253 31.41 -12.11 7.58
C PHE A 253 30.12 -12.48 8.31
N CYS A 254 29.81 -13.77 8.38
CA CYS A 254 28.60 -14.25 9.04
C CYS A 254 28.95 -14.74 10.44
N SER A 255 28.82 -13.84 11.43
CA SER A 255 29.04 -14.15 12.85
C SER A 255 27.75 -14.08 13.66
N ASP A 256 27.68 -14.99 14.63
CA ASP A 256 26.65 -15.00 15.66
C ASP A 256 27.17 -14.27 16.91
N ASP A 257 27.17 -12.94 16.85
CA ASP A 257 27.70 -12.04 17.88
C ASP A 257 27.03 -12.21 19.25
N ARG A 258 25.87 -12.88 19.33
CA ARG A 258 25.23 -13.29 20.58
C ARG A 258 26.13 -14.22 21.41
N LYS A 259 27.08 -14.90 20.78
CA LYS A 259 28.12 -15.72 21.44
C LYS A 259 29.36 -14.93 21.86
N LEU A 260 29.53 -13.69 21.39
CA LEU A 260 30.68 -12.83 21.70
C LEU A 260 30.36 -11.87 22.85
N ASP A 261 31.28 -11.66 23.78
CA ASP A 261 31.13 -10.63 24.83
C ASP A 261 31.95 -9.39 24.48
N PRO A 262 31.32 -8.21 24.28
CA PRO A 262 32.03 -6.98 23.97
C PRO A 262 32.68 -6.29 25.19
N GLY A 263 32.49 -6.81 26.41
CA GLY A 263 33.10 -6.29 27.63
C GLY A 263 32.42 -5.04 28.23
N PHE A 264 31.29 -4.59 27.69
CA PHE A 264 30.47 -3.50 28.24
C PHE A 264 28.99 -3.87 28.26
N ARG A 265 28.20 -3.21 29.11
CA ARG A 265 26.74 -3.39 29.28
C ARG A 265 26.02 -2.09 29.64
N PRO A 266 24.75 -1.89 29.24
CA PRO A 266 24.03 -2.71 28.27
C PRO A 266 24.67 -2.62 26.88
N ALA A 267 24.46 -3.64 26.04
CA ALA A 267 25.01 -3.68 24.68
C ALA A 267 23.92 -4.01 23.66
N PHE A 268 23.88 -3.27 22.56
CA PHE A 268 22.91 -3.44 21.47
C PHE A 268 23.61 -3.92 20.20
N VAL A 269 22.95 -4.71 19.37
CA VAL A 269 23.47 -5.08 18.04
C VAL A 269 22.32 -5.30 17.08
N PHE A 270 22.51 -4.87 15.82
CA PHE A 270 21.53 -5.04 14.77
C PHE A 270 21.97 -6.16 13.83
N PHE A 271 21.17 -7.22 13.82
CA PHE A 271 21.37 -8.39 12.98
C PHE A 271 20.50 -8.29 11.72
N THR A 272 21.03 -8.64 10.56
CA THR A 272 20.30 -8.69 9.29
C THR A 272 19.93 -10.13 8.92
N PHE A 273 18.83 -10.29 8.18
CA PHE A 273 18.42 -11.60 7.65
C PHE A 273 18.92 -11.81 6.21
N GLY A 274 19.73 -12.85 6.02
CA GLY A 274 20.40 -13.21 4.77
C GLY A 274 21.40 -12.17 4.25
N ILE A 275 22.21 -12.54 3.25
CA ILE A 275 23.08 -11.66 2.43
C ILE A 275 23.48 -12.38 1.11
N PRO A 276 23.75 -11.65 0.00
CA PRO A 276 23.76 -10.18 -0.11
C PRO A 276 22.52 -9.59 -0.80
N HIS A 277 22.20 -10.02 -2.04
CA HIS A 277 21.17 -9.39 -2.87
C HIS A 277 19.78 -10.03 -2.73
N ARG A 278 19.67 -11.32 -2.38
CA ARG A 278 18.38 -12.02 -2.15
C ARG A 278 17.49 -12.08 -3.40
N VAL A 279 18.09 -12.21 -4.58
CA VAL A 279 17.42 -12.22 -5.88
C VAL A 279 17.81 -13.48 -6.62
N GLY A 280 16.80 -14.23 -7.08
CA GLY A 280 17.00 -15.52 -7.71
C GLY A 280 17.05 -16.66 -6.68
N MET A 281 17.95 -17.62 -6.87
CA MET A 281 17.97 -18.84 -6.06
C MET A 281 18.81 -18.72 -4.78
N ASN A 282 18.16 -18.94 -3.64
CA ASN A 282 18.80 -19.11 -2.34
C ASN A 282 19.46 -20.50 -2.26
N GLN A 283 20.78 -20.59 -2.04
CA GLN A 283 21.50 -21.87 -1.99
C GLN A 283 21.15 -22.69 -0.74
N TYR A 284 21.17 -22.07 0.45
CA TYR A 284 20.70 -22.74 1.67
C TYR A 284 19.18 -22.99 1.64
N GLY A 285 18.41 -22.13 0.97
CA GLY A 285 16.99 -22.37 0.74
C GLY A 285 16.74 -23.59 -0.14
N ALA A 286 17.51 -23.76 -1.22
CA ALA A 286 17.48 -24.95 -2.07
C ALA A 286 17.87 -26.23 -1.31
N LEU A 287 18.81 -26.15 -0.36
CA LEU A 287 19.12 -27.24 0.57
C LEU A 287 17.89 -27.61 1.41
N GLY A 288 17.28 -26.64 2.12
CA GLY A 288 16.11 -26.90 2.97
C GLY A 288 14.90 -27.42 2.18
N ARG A 289 14.68 -26.91 0.96
CA ARG A 289 13.63 -27.38 0.05
C ARG A 289 13.85 -28.82 -0.42
N ALA A 290 15.09 -29.18 -0.77
CA ALA A 290 15.44 -30.55 -1.14
C ALA A 290 15.32 -31.51 0.05
N GLN A 291 15.68 -31.07 1.26
CA GLN A 291 15.45 -31.82 2.51
C GLN A 291 13.95 -32.00 2.80
N ALA A 292 13.11 -31.03 2.42
CA ALA A 292 11.65 -31.13 2.44
C ALA A 292 11.05 -31.93 1.25
N GLY A 293 11.89 -32.59 0.44
CA GLY A 293 11.46 -33.50 -0.63
C GLY A 293 11.13 -32.84 -1.98
N GLN A 294 11.38 -31.54 -2.14
CA GLN A 294 11.19 -30.86 -3.44
C GLN A 294 12.27 -31.29 -4.45
N ASN A 295 11.87 -31.53 -5.70
CA ASN A 295 12.82 -31.79 -6.78
C ASN A 295 13.43 -30.50 -7.34
N HIS A 296 14.46 -30.62 -8.17
CA HIS A 296 15.17 -29.48 -8.74
C HIS A 296 14.31 -28.52 -9.59
N GLU A 297 13.23 -29.00 -10.21
CA GLU A 297 12.31 -28.12 -10.94
C GLU A 297 11.45 -27.30 -9.98
N ASP A 298 10.90 -27.94 -8.94
CA ASP A 298 10.09 -27.25 -7.92
C ASP A 298 10.92 -26.20 -7.18
N ILE A 299 12.18 -26.52 -6.86
CA ILE A 299 13.16 -25.60 -6.29
C ILE A 299 13.34 -24.38 -7.21
N LEU A 300 13.67 -24.58 -8.49
CA LEU A 300 13.85 -23.47 -9.43
C LEU A 300 12.57 -22.66 -9.64
N ARG A 301 11.39 -23.32 -9.67
CA ARG A 301 10.09 -22.66 -9.75
C ARG A 301 9.69 -21.94 -8.47
N ALA A 302 10.29 -22.23 -7.32
CA ALA A 302 10.10 -21.45 -6.11
C ALA A 302 10.78 -20.07 -6.20
N TYR A 303 11.94 -20.01 -6.85
CA TYR A 303 12.80 -18.81 -6.92
C TYR A 303 12.57 -17.95 -8.17
N PHE A 304 12.34 -18.57 -9.33
CA PHE A 304 12.16 -17.87 -10.59
C PHE A 304 10.70 -17.88 -11.07
N ALA A 305 10.39 -16.98 -12.00
CA ALA A 305 9.09 -16.84 -12.67
C ALA A 305 9.25 -16.95 -14.19
N ASN A 306 8.14 -17.08 -14.92
CA ASN A 306 8.06 -16.81 -16.37
C ASN A 306 9.14 -17.48 -17.25
N PHE A 307 9.60 -18.68 -16.85
CA PHE A 307 10.63 -19.45 -17.57
C PHE A 307 10.14 -20.85 -17.94
N GLY A 308 10.65 -21.36 -19.06
CA GLY A 308 10.57 -22.76 -19.46
C GLY A 308 11.92 -23.46 -19.32
N PHE A 309 11.91 -24.80 -19.29
CA PHE A 309 13.14 -25.58 -19.47
C PHE A 309 13.32 -25.91 -20.96
N GLU A 310 14.51 -25.67 -21.50
CA GLU A 310 14.90 -26.12 -22.82
C GLU A 310 16.23 -26.87 -22.77
N GLN A 311 16.40 -27.80 -23.71
CA GLN A 311 17.66 -28.46 -23.95
C GLN A 311 18.52 -27.57 -24.87
N LYS A 312 19.67 -27.10 -24.39
CA LYS A 312 20.64 -26.35 -25.18
C LYS A 312 21.84 -27.24 -25.56
N PRO A 313 22.44 -27.03 -26.74
CA PRO A 313 23.65 -27.75 -27.12
C PRO A 313 24.83 -27.38 -26.19
N ASN A 314 25.73 -28.34 -25.96
CA ASN A 314 26.96 -28.07 -25.22
C ASN A 314 27.92 -27.24 -26.10
N ILE A 315 27.88 -25.91 -25.91
CA ILE A 315 28.78 -24.96 -26.58
C ILE A 315 30.09 -24.79 -25.81
N ASN A 316 31.12 -24.27 -26.47
CA ASN A 316 32.31 -23.78 -25.79
C ASN A 316 32.11 -22.33 -25.29
N ILE A 317 32.70 -22.01 -24.15
CA ILE A 317 32.78 -20.67 -23.57
C ILE A 317 34.23 -20.33 -23.21
N SER A 318 34.61 -19.04 -23.17
CA SER A 318 35.90 -18.60 -22.61
C SER A 318 35.76 -18.35 -21.11
N VAL A 319 36.69 -18.88 -20.32
CA VAL A 319 36.73 -18.78 -18.85
C VAL A 319 38.02 -18.07 -18.45
N ALA A 320 37.90 -16.94 -17.74
CA ALA A 320 39.03 -16.10 -17.37
C ALA A 320 40.10 -16.89 -16.59
N GLY A 321 41.32 -16.94 -17.13
CA GLY A 321 42.44 -17.68 -16.55
C GLY A 321 42.48 -19.19 -16.84
N PHE A 322 41.47 -19.75 -17.50
CA PHE A 322 41.40 -21.18 -17.84
C PHE A 322 41.18 -21.47 -19.34
N GLY A 323 40.89 -20.44 -20.15
CA GLY A 323 40.75 -20.55 -21.60
C GLY A 323 39.39 -21.08 -22.04
N SER A 324 39.32 -21.62 -23.27
CA SER A 324 38.09 -22.10 -23.87
C SER A 324 37.80 -23.57 -23.52
N MET A 325 36.58 -23.87 -23.09
CA MET A 325 36.12 -25.22 -22.73
C MET A 325 34.62 -25.39 -22.95
N SER A 326 34.14 -26.63 -22.98
CA SER A 326 32.70 -26.91 -23.09
C SER A 326 31.94 -26.46 -21.84
N MET A 327 30.68 -26.06 -21.99
CA MET A 327 29.79 -25.63 -20.91
C MET A 327 29.70 -26.69 -19.80
N GLU A 328 29.56 -27.96 -20.15
CA GLU A 328 29.48 -29.03 -19.15
C GLU A 328 30.82 -29.26 -18.45
N THR A 329 31.96 -29.07 -19.13
CA THR A 329 33.29 -29.08 -18.50
C THR A 329 33.45 -27.94 -17.50
N TYR A 330 32.96 -26.74 -17.84
CA TYR A 330 32.96 -25.59 -16.93
C TYR A 330 32.10 -25.85 -15.68
N LEU A 331 30.92 -26.47 -15.83
CA LEU A 331 30.04 -26.76 -14.70
C LEU A 331 30.68 -27.74 -13.70
N LEU A 332 31.49 -28.70 -14.13
CA LEU A 332 32.20 -29.63 -13.23
C LEU A 332 33.18 -28.94 -12.25
N GLY A 333 33.68 -27.75 -12.59
CA GLY A 333 34.61 -26.97 -11.76
C GLY A 333 33.96 -25.90 -10.86
N ILE A 334 32.63 -25.79 -10.85
CA ILE A 334 31.89 -24.86 -9.97
C ILE A 334 31.98 -25.31 -8.50
N TYR A 335 32.41 -24.41 -7.63
CA TYR A 335 32.79 -24.71 -6.25
C TYR A 335 32.00 -23.90 -5.21
N GLU A 336 30.68 -23.85 -5.34
CA GLU A 336 29.82 -23.09 -4.42
C GLU A 336 29.12 -23.97 -3.38
N MET A 337 28.15 -24.80 -3.78
CA MET A 337 27.42 -25.67 -2.85
C MET A 337 28.25 -26.93 -2.49
N PRO A 338 28.34 -27.35 -1.21
CA PRO A 338 29.00 -28.58 -0.80
C PRO A 338 28.48 -29.83 -1.53
N GLY A 339 29.38 -30.70 -1.99
CA GLY A 339 29.02 -31.94 -2.71
C GLY A 339 28.26 -32.98 -1.85
N SER A 340 28.21 -32.79 -0.53
CA SER A 340 27.43 -33.60 0.40
C SER A 340 25.94 -33.22 0.47
N TRP A 341 25.53 -32.10 -0.15
CA TRP A 341 24.13 -31.67 -0.14
C TRP A 341 23.24 -32.57 -1.02
N PRO A 342 21.91 -32.57 -0.81
CA PRO A 342 20.98 -33.40 -1.56
C PRO A 342 21.07 -33.18 -3.07
N ILE A 343 20.98 -34.28 -3.83
CA ILE A 343 21.19 -34.27 -5.29
C ILE A 343 20.25 -33.28 -6.01
N GLU A 344 19.01 -33.10 -5.55
CA GLU A 344 18.06 -32.16 -6.16
C GLU A 344 18.46 -30.69 -5.97
N ALA A 345 19.07 -30.32 -4.84
CA ALA A 345 19.64 -28.98 -4.65
C ALA A 345 20.83 -28.76 -5.59
N LEU A 346 21.71 -29.76 -5.73
CA LEU A 346 22.86 -29.70 -6.64
C LEU A 346 22.43 -29.62 -8.12
N LYS A 347 21.37 -30.35 -8.52
CA LYS A 347 20.78 -30.27 -9.86
C LYS A 347 20.18 -28.88 -10.14
N ALA A 348 19.49 -28.28 -9.16
CA ALA A 348 18.97 -26.93 -9.28
C ALA A 348 20.11 -25.91 -9.53
N GLN A 349 21.19 -26.00 -8.75
CA GLN A 349 22.38 -25.17 -8.94
C GLN A 349 23.09 -25.42 -10.27
N ALA A 350 23.19 -26.66 -10.75
CA ALA A 350 23.78 -26.95 -12.06
C ALA A 350 23.01 -26.28 -13.21
N ILE A 351 21.67 -26.34 -13.17
CA ILE A 351 20.81 -25.69 -14.17
C ILE A 351 20.85 -24.16 -14.05
N ALA A 352 20.82 -23.62 -12.82
CA ALA A 352 20.95 -22.18 -12.59
C ALA A 352 22.32 -21.68 -13.09
N ALA A 353 23.40 -22.35 -12.73
CA ALA A 353 24.75 -22.04 -13.19
C ALA A 353 24.89 -22.08 -14.72
N ARG A 354 24.32 -23.11 -15.39
CA ARG A 354 24.30 -23.21 -16.86
C ARG A 354 23.56 -22.03 -17.50
N SER A 355 22.40 -21.68 -16.95
CA SER A 355 21.55 -20.60 -17.45
C SER A 355 22.23 -19.24 -17.28
N TYR A 356 22.81 -18.99 -16.10
CA TYR A 356 23.61 -17.79 -15.83
C TYR A 356 24.80 -17.70 -16.78
N ALA A 357 25.59 -18.76 -16.96
CA ALA A 357 26.76 -18.77 -17.83
C ALA A 357 26.38 -18.47 -19.29
N LEU A 358 25.33 -19.09 -19.83
CA LEU A 358 24.83 -18.81 -21.19
C LEU A 358 24.36 -17.35 -21.35
N SER A 359 23.65 -16.83 -20.34
CA SER A 359 23.16 -15.45 -20.31
C SER A 359 24.32 -14.44 -20.23
N TYR A 360 25.26 -14.63 -19.29
CA TYR A 360 26.42 -13.76 -19.05
C TYR A 360 27.38 -13.72 -20.24
N THR A 361 27.67 -14.89 -20.82
CA THR A 361 28.61 -15.01 -21.95
C THR A 361 27.99 -14.59 -23.30
N ASN A 362 26.69 -14.25 -23.34
CA ASN A 362 25.93 -14.12 -24.58
C ASN A 362 26.17 -15.31 -25.52
N ASN A 363 25.86 -16.52 -25.04
CA ASN A 363 26.09 -17.80 -25.72
C ASN A 363 27.56 -18.00 -26.16
N GLY A 364 28.50 -17.79 -25.25
CA GLY A 364 29.94 -17.99 -25.49
C GLY A 364 30.70 -16.83 -26.17
N SER A 365 29.99 -15.77 -26.60
CA SER A 365 30.59 -14.60 -27.26
C SER A 365 31.48 -13.73 -26.35
N LYS A 366 31.32 -13.82 -25.04
CA LYS A 366 32.03 -13.05 -24.00
C LYS A 366 32.63 -14.01 -22.97
N GLU A 367 33.82 -13.67 -22.47
CA GLU A 367 34.47 -14.40 -21.37
C GLU A 367 33.75 -14.23 -20.02
N ILE A 368 33.67 -15.31 -19.23
CA ILE A 368 33.13 -15.33 -17.87
C ILE A 368 34.24 -15.25 -16.80
N CYS A 369 33.99 -14.49 -15.73
CA CYS A 369 34.92 -14.41 -14.60
C CYS A 369 34.75 -15.59 -13.63
N THR A 370 35.78 -15.88 -12.83
CA THR A 370 35.87 -17.07 -11.97
C THR A 370 35.72 -16.76 -10.47
N THR A 371 35.40 -15.50 -10.13
CA THR A 371 35.23 -15.00 -8.77
C THR A 371 33.75 -14.97 -8.36
N GLN A 372 33.48 -14.65 -7.10
CA GLN A 372 32.14 -14.42 -6.54
C GLN A 372 31.33 -13.32 -7.27
N SER A 373 31.96 -12.50 -8.12
CA SER A 373 31.29 -11.51 -8.98
C SER A 373 30.58 -12.14 -10.18
N CYS A 374 30.93 -13.37 -10.55
CA CYS A 374 30.23 -14.18 -11.55
C CYS A 374 29.80 -15.51 -10.92
N GLN A 375 30.70 -16.49 -10.90
CA GLN A 375 30.50 -17.83 -10.34
C GLN A 375 31.85 -18.34 -9.83
N VAL A 376 31.89 -18.98 -8.66
CA VAL A 376 33.16 -19.46 -8.10
C VAL A 376 33.60 -20.73 -8.84
N TYR A 377 34.58 -20.59 -9.72
CA TYR A 377 35.13 -21.67 -10.53
C TYR A 377 36.59 -21.95 -10.14
N LYS A 378 36.92 -23.22 -9.86
CA LYS A 378 38.26 -23.64 -9.42
C LYS A 378 39.03 -24.50 -10.42
N GLY A 379 38.47 -24.75 -11.60
CA GLY A 379 39.05 -25.70 -12.55
C GLY A 379 38.78 -27.16 -12.21
N GLY A 380 39.10 -28.04 -13.16
CA GLY A 380 39.01 -29.48 -13.00
C GLY A 380 37.58 -30.01 -12.82
N ASN A 381 37.47 -31.16 -12.16
CA ASN A 381 36.20 -31.79 -11.82
C ASN A 381 36.13 -32.01 -10.30
N LYS A 382 35.10 -31.46 -9.67
CA LYS A 382 34.81 -31.58 -8.23
C LYS A 382 34.37 -33.00 -7.82
N GLY A 383 33.85 -33.80 -8.75
CA GLY A 383 33.45 -35.19 -8.54
C GLY A 383 32.19 -35.39 -7.68
N GLY A 384 31.93 -36.65 -7.34
CA GLY A 384 30.83 -37.06 -6.45
C GLY A 384 29.44 -36.64 -6.95
N ASN A 385 28.56 -36.31 -6.00
CA ASN A 385 27.18 -35.89 -6.32
C ASN A 385 27.12 -34.63 -7.19
N TRP A 386 28.15 -33.77 -7.18
CA TRP A 386 28.19 -32.59 -8.06
C TRP A 386 28.34 -33.01 -9.53
N GLU A 387 29.31 -33.87 -9.84
CA GLU A 387 29.47 -34.42 -11.18
C GLU A 387 28.21 -35.17 -11.64
N GLN A 388 27.57 -35.92 -10.74
CA GLN A 388 26.31 -36.59 -11.03
C GLN A 388 25.17 -35.59 -11.32
N ALA A 389 25.09 -34.48 -10.58
CA ALA A 389 24.08 -33.44 -10.81
C ALA A 389 24.27 -32.70 -12.14
N VAL A 390 25.52 -32.41 -12.52
CA VAL A 390 25.85 -31.83 -13.83
C VAL A 390 25.41 -32.80 -14.94
N LYS A 391 25.83 -34.07 -14.89
CA LYS A 391 25.47 -35.09 -15.89
C LYS A 391 23.95 -35.33 -15.99
N LEU A 392 23.26 -35.46 -14.86
CA LEU A 392 21.80 -35.67 -14.82
C LEU A 392 20.99 -34.44 -15.28
N THR A 393 21.64 -33.30 -15.49
CA THR A 393 21.00 -32.06 -15.99
C THR A 393 21.67 -31.51 -17.24
N GLU A 394 22.55 -32.29 -17.90
CA GLU A 394 23.31 -31.87 -19.09
C GLU A 394 22.41 -31.15 -20.10
N GLY A 395 22.85 -29.98 -20.59
CA GLY A 395 22.10 -29.12 -21.52
C GLY A 395 20.79 -28.49 -21.00
N LYS A 396 20.19 -28.96 -19.90
CA LYS A 396 18.93 -28.43 -19.35
C LYS A 396 19.14 -27.00 -18.83
N THR A 397 18.41 -26.06 -19.42
CA THR A 397 18.61 -24.61 -19.24
C THR A 397 17.27 -23.91 -19.03
N MET A 398 17.23 -22.87 -18.19
CA MET A 398 16.05 -22.00 -18.02
C MET A 398 16.03 -20.89 -19.07
N ILE A 399 14.95 -20.81 -19.84
CA ILE A 399 14.75 -19.84 -20.93
C ILE A 399 13.52 -18.97 -20.64
N SER A 400 13.65 -17.66 -20.86
CA SER A 400 12.58 -16.66 -20.76
C SER A 400 12.68 -15.70 -21.95
N GLY A 401 11.58 -15.48 -22.67
CA GLY A 401 11.58 -14.60 -23.85
C GLY A 401 12.57 -15.01 -24.94
N GLY A 402 12.79 -16.33 -25.14
CA GLY A 402 13.75 -16.87 -26.10
C GLY A 402 15.23 -16.78 -25.68
N SER A 403 15.54 -16.18 -24.54
CA SER A 403 16.91 -15.99 -24.03
C SER A 403 17.17 -16.76 -22.74
N ALA A 404 18.43 -17.13 -22.50
CA ALA A 404 18.83 -17.75 -21.24
C ALA A 404 18.59 -16.82 -20.05
N VAL A 405 17.90 -17.33 -19.04
CA VAL A 405 17.63 -16.63 -17.79
C VAL A 405 18.95 -16.28 -17.11
N THR A 406 19.12 -15.00 -16.73
CA THR A 406 20.22 -14.57 -15.87
C THR A 406 19.95 -15.06 -14.44
N ALA A 407 20.21 -16.35 -14.23
CA ALA A 407 19.80 -17.10 -13.05
C ALA A 407 20.73 -16.80 -11.87
N TRP A 408 20.62 -15.58 -11.32
CA TRP A 408 21.29 -15.18 -10.10
C TRP A 408 20.99 -16.14 -8.96
N TYR A 409 21.97 -16.33 -8.09
CA TYR A 409 21.83 -17.12 -6.88
C TYR A 409 22.69 -16.49 -5.78
N SER A 410 22.27 -16.66 -4.53
CA SER A 410 22.96 -16.16 -3.34
C SER A 410 23.04 -17.23 -2.27
N SER A 411 24.00 -17.11 -1.36
CA SER A 411 24.18 -18.12 -0.30
C SER A 411 22.94 -18.22 0.58
N THR A 412 22.37 -17.10 1.01
CA THR A 412 21.33 -17.06 2.04
C THR A 412 20.49 -15.81 1.91
N ASP A 413 19.17 -15.96 1.89
CA ASP A 413 18.25 -14.87 1.59
C ASP A 413 17.45 -14.40 2.81
N GLY A 414 17.49 -15.14 3.92
CA GLY A 414 16.83 -14.78 5.18
C GLY A 414 15.35 -15.13 5.20
N GLY A 415 14.96 -16.20 4.51
CA GLY A 415 13.56 -16.63 4.36
C GLY A 415 12.72 -15.82 3.37
N TYR A 416 13.30 -14.86 2.63
CA TYR A 416 12.59 -14.03 1.65
C TYR A 416 13.43 -13.76 0.40
N THR A 417 12.90 -14.07 -0.78
CA THR A 417 13.50 -13.62 -2.05
C THR A 417 12.78 -12.39 -2.59
N PHE A 418 13.49 -11.59 -3.37
CA PHE A 418 13.06 -10.31 -3.91
C PHE A 418 13.17 -10.30 -5.44
N SER A 419 12.40 -9.42 -6.09
CA SER A 419 12.54 -9.15 -7.52
C SER A 419 13.77 -8.28 -7.80
N ALA A 420 14.19 -8.20 -9.07
CA ALA A 420 15.23 -7.28 -9.49
C ALA A 420 14.88 -5.80 -9.16
N GLN A 421 13.62 -5.41 -9.37
CA GLN A 421 13.15 -4.04 -9.06
C GLN A 421 13.25 -3.73 -7.55
N ASP A 422 12.94 -4.69 -6.68
CA ASP A 422 12.95 -4.51 -5.21
C ASP A 422 14.33 -4.13 -4.66
N VAL A 423 15.41 -4.45 -5.38
CA VAL A 423 16.81 -4.12 -5.03
C VAL A 423 17.42 -3.04 -5.92
N GLY A 424 16.59 -2.32 -6.69
CA GLY A 424 17.01 -1.23 -7.57
C GLY A 424 17.69 -1.67 -8.88
N TRP A 425 17.59 -2.95 -9.27
CA TRP A 425 18.08 -3.44 -10.55
C TRP A 425 17.02 -3.29 -11.65
N SER A 426 17.46 -3.29 -12.91
CA SER A 426 16.55 -3.28 -14.06
C SER A 426 15.60 -4.49 -14.02
N ASP A 427 14.33 -4.25 -14.34
CA ASP A 427 13.29 -5.27 -14.27
C ASP A 427 13.63 -6.53 -15.07
N ARG A 428 13.28 -7.68 -14.49
CA ARG A 428 13.42 -9.01 -15.09
C ARG A 428 12.18 -9.82 -14.73
N SER A 429 11.37 -10.11 -15.74
CA SER A 429 10.15 -10.92 -15.65
C SER A 429 10.36 -12.29 -14.97
N PHE A 430 11.59 -12.82 -14.97
CA PHE A 430 11.93 -14.09 -14.34
C PHE A 430 12.30 -14.00 -12.86
N THR A 431 12.43 -12.80 -12.30
CA THR A 431 12.61 -12.59 -10.85
C THR A 431 11.26 -12.36 -10.18
N LYS A 432 11.13 -12.74 -8.91
CA LYS A 432 9.90 -12.50 -8.13
C LYS A 432 10.20 -12.38 -6.64
N ARG A 433 9.32 -11.67 -5.94
CA ARG A 433 9.25 -11.73 -4.48
C ARG A 433 8.61 -13.05 -4.04
N SER A 434 9.16 -13.71 -3.03
CA SER A 434 8.65 -14.99 -2.51
C SER A 434 8.98 -15.17 -1.04
N LYS A 435 8.10 -15.87 -0.30
CA LYS A 435 8.38 -16.34 1.07
C LYS A 435 9.09 -17.70 0.96
N ASP A 436 10.35 -17.76 1.37
CA ASP A 436 11.19 -18.96 1.26
C ASP A 436 11.11 -19.84 2.52
N THR A 437 9.87 -20.27 2.83
CA THR A 437 9.49 -20.83 4.13
C THR A 437 8.54 -22.01 3.99
N ASN A 438 8.53 -22.90 4.99
CA ASN A 438 7.58 -23.99 5.13
C ASN A 438 6.33 -23.52 5.89
N GLY A 439 5.43 -22.86 5.17
CA GLY A 439 4.18 -22.29 5.70
C GLY A 439 4.30 -20.82 6.14
N ASP A 440 3.21 -20.27 6.65
CA ASP A 440 3.14 -18.83 6.94
C ASP A 440 3.93 -18.38 8.18
N ILE A 441 4.40 -17.14 8.11
CA ILE A 441 5.22 -16.45 9.11
C ILE A 441 4.41 -15.30 9.71
N GLY A 442 4.19 -15.29 11.03
CA GLY A 442 3.59 -14.17 11.76
C GLY A 442 4.55 -13.50 12.74
N SER A 443 5.76 -14.04 12.92
CA SER A 443 6.73 -13.61 13.93
C SER A 443 8.17 -13.95 13.52
N PHE A 444 9.15 -13.34 14.19
CA PHE A 444 10.55 -13.76 14.04
C PHE A 444 10.77 -15.21 14.47
N ALA A 445 10.03 -15.71 15.48
CA ALA A 445 10.12 -17.11 15.92
C ALA A 445 9.61 -18.10 14.87
N ASP A 446 8.54 -17.74 14.13
CA ASP A 446 8.13 -18.49 12.94
C ASP A 446 9.24 -18.49 11.88
N LEU A 447 9.88 -17.33 11.63
CA LEU A 447 10.92 -17.20 10.62
C LEU A 447 12.14 -18.08 10.95
N PHE A 448 12.63 -18.05 12.19
CA PHE A 448 13.71 -18.91 12.68
C PHE A 448 13.39 -20.41 12.61
N SER A 449 12.12 -20.81 12.70
CA SER A 449 11.73 -22.23 12.72
C SER A 449 11.36 -22.78 11.33
N LYS A 450 10.78 -21.95 10.45
CA LYS A 450 10.17 -22.35 9.17
C LYS A 450 10.93 -21.94 7.92
N ALA A 451 11.87 -20.99 7.96
CA ALA A 451 12.66 -20.63 6.78
C ALA A 451 13.50 -21.83 6.28
N TYR A 452 13.57 -22.02 4.96
CA TYR A 452 14.35 -23.13 4.39
C TYR A 452 15.86 -22.94 4.54
N ASP A 453 16.33 -21.69 4.73
CA ASP A 453 17.73 -21.33 4.90
C ASP A 453 18.15 -21.03 6.35
N LYS A 454 17.28 -21.33 7.33
CA LYS A 454 17.51 -21.09 8.77
C LYS A 454 18.82 -21.64 9.33
N ASP A 455 19.31 -22.74 8.75
CA ASP A 455 20.53 -23.42 9.18
C ASP A 455 21.81 -22.78 8.59
N SER A 456 21.67 -21.72 7.79
CA SER A 456 22.81 -20.96 7.31
C SER A 456 23.48 -20.14 8.43
N PRO A 457 24.82 -20.13 8.51
CA PRO A 457 25.56 -19.19 9.36
C PRO A 457 25.23 -17.72 9.06
N CYS A 458 24.75 -17.42 7.85
CA CYS A 458 24.40 -16.08 7.38
C CYS A 458 22.90 -15.78 7.50
N PHE A 459 22.09 -16.70 8.05
CA PHE A 459 20.63 -16.54 8.13
C PHE A 459 20.23 -15.33 8.97
N TYR A 460 20.87 -15.20 10.13
CA TYR A 460 20.71 -14.08 11.05
C TYR A 460 22.11 -13.76 11.57
N ALA A 461 22.74 -12.74 10.99
CA ALA A 461 24.10 -12.34 11.33
C ALA A 461 24.22 -10.82 11.52
N ALA A 462 25.03 -10.41 12.49
CA ALA A 462 25.51 -9.04 12.55
C ALA A 462 26.56 -8.82 11.45
N GLN A 463 26.73 -7.59 10.97
CA GLN A 463 27.60 -7.29 9.82
C GLN A 463 28.55 -6.14 10.17
N GLY A 464 29.84 -6.32 9.85
CA GLY A 464 30.92 -5.44 10.29
C GLY A 464 31.42 -5.78 11.70
N PHE A 465 32.55 -5.20 12.11
CA PHE A 465 33.12 -5.43 13.45
C PHE A 465 34.05 -4.33 13.91
N ARG A 466 34.35 -4.34 15.22
CA ARG A 466 35.38 -3.54 15.88
C ARG A 466 36.37 -4.46 16.61
N SER A 467 37.67 -4.21 16.43
CA SER A 467 38.73 -5.07 16.98
C SER A 467 38.78 -5.04 18.50
N GLU A 468 38.36 -3.92 19.09
CA GLU A 468 38.40 -3.58 20.50
C GLU A 468 37.35 -4.36 21.31
N TYR A 469 36.27 -4.79 20.66
CA TYR A 469 35.10 -5.40 21.30
C TYR A 469 34.92 -6.85 20.82
N ALA A 470 35.92 -7.69 21.06
CA ALA A 470 35.93 -9.11 20.70
C ALA A 470 35.64 -9.43 19.22
N LYS A 471 35.95 -8.50 18.29
CA LYS A 471 35.61 -8.57 16.85
C LYS A 471 34.10 -8.70 16.58
N SER A 472 33.31 -7.91 17.28
CA SER A 472 31.85 -7.87 17.16
C SER A 472 31.33 -6.52 16.65
N ALA A 473 30.05 -6.51 16.28
CA ALA A 473 29.24 -5.36 15.93
C ALA A 473 28.43 -4.77 17.10
N TRP A 474 28.71 -5.18 18.35
CA TRP A 474 28.04 -4.62 19.53
C TRP A 474 28.29 -3.11 19.64
N LEU A 475 27.22 -2.37 19.95
CA LEU A 475 27.14 -0.93 20.12
C LEU A 475 26.77 -0.57 21.56
N LYS A 476 27.33 0.52 22.05
CA LYS A 476 27.03 1.08 23.38
C LYS A 476 25.72 1.89 23.35
N PRO A 477 25.07 2.11 24.50
CA PRO A 477 23.82 2.88 24.60
C PRO A 477 23.93 4.30 24.01
N GLU A 478 25.08 4.96 24.20
CA GLU A 478 25.37 6.30 23.68
C GLU A 478 25.60 6.32 22.15
N GLU A 479 26.00 5.20 21.54
CA GLU A 479 26.18 5.07 20.09
C GLU A 479 24.83 4.89 19.39
N VAL A 480 23.92 4.10 20.00
CA VAL A 480 22.53 3.99 19.54
C VAL A 480 21.78 5.31 19.76
N ALA A 481 22.04 6.01 20.87
CA ALA A 481 21.51 7.34 21.15
C ALA A 481 21.94 8.36 20.07
N ASP A 482 23.21 8.38 19.69
CA ASP A 482 23.72 9.27 18.65
C ASP A 482 23.08 9.02 17.27
N ILE A 483 22.89 7.76 16.87
CA ILE A 483 22.16 7.41 15.64
C ILE A 483 20.71 7.91 15.70
N ALA A 484 20.02 7.71 16.83
CA ALA A 484 18.65 8.22 17.03
C ALA A 484 18.60 9.76 16.95
N ASN A 485 19.51 10.44 17.66
CA ASN A 485 19.63 11.90 17.65
C ASN A 485 19.92 12.45 16.24
N MET A 486 20.77 11.76 15.48
CA MET A 486 21.12 12.16 14.11
C MET A 486 19.89 12.10 13.19
N ILE A 487 19.07 11.05 13.28
CA ILE A 487 17.79 10.95 12.55
C ILE A 487 16.82 12.04 13.02
N MET A 488 16.74 12.29 14.32
CA MET A 488 15.91 13.36 14.89
C MET A 488 16.37 14.76 14.47
N LEU A 489 17.66 14.96 14.23
CA LEU A 489 18.27 16.22 13.81
C LEU A 489 18.07 16.47 12.32
N THR A 490 18.09 15.45 11.46
CA THR A 490 17.71 15.59 10.03
C THR A 490 16.20 15.79 9.81
N LYS A 491 15.34 15.38 10.75
CA LYS A 491 13.86 15.37 10.64
C LYS A 491 13.00 16.64 10.75
N ARG A 492 13.35 17.79 11.33
CA ARG A 492 14.66 18.34 11.70
C ARG A 492 15.15 19.24 10.56
N ASP A 493 16.44 19.50 10.50
CA ASP A 493 17.10 20.36 9.53
C ASP A 493 17.93 19.49 8.58
N SER A 494 17.47 19.31 7.34
CA SER A 494 18.13 18.38 6.40
C SER A 494 19.44 18.95 5.86
N GLY A 495 19.61 20.28 5.88
CA GLY A 495 20.80 20.95 5.36
C GLY A 495 22.08 20.62 6.12
N LEU A 496 21.97 20.04 7.32
CA LEU A 496 23.11 19.61 8.14
C LEU A 496 23.62 18.21 7.78
N SER A 497 23.00 17.53 6.80
CA SER A 497 23.33 16.14 6.45
C SER A 497 24.81 15.93 6.12
N GLU A 498 25.49 16.95 5.60
CA GLU A 498 26.92 16.91 5.25
C GLU A 498 27.84 16.66 6.46
N HIS A 499 27.38 16.95 7.68
CA HIS A 499 28.15 16.74 8.91
C HIS A 499 27.87 15.40 9.61
N LEU A 500 26.91 14.61 9.12
CA LEU A 500 26.26 13.53 9.88
C LEU A 500 26.70 12.11 9.44
N TYR A 501 27.97 11.98 9.09
CA TYR A 501 28.64 10.75 8.69
C TYR A 501 29.31 10.01 9.87
N GLN A 502 29.92 8.84 9.60
CA GLN A 502 30.66 8.03 10.58
C GLN A 502 31.83 8.83 11.18
N VAL A 503 31.88 8.96 12.51
CA VAL A 503 32.89 9.78 13.21
C VAL A 503 34.33 9.25 13.11
N ASP A 504 34.49 7.98 12.75
CA ASP A 504 35.77 7.27 12.65
C ASP A 504 36.29 7.11 11.21
N LYS A 505 35.63 7.75 10.23
CA LYS A 505 36.08 7.80 8.83
C LYS A 505 36.18 9.25 8.33
N PRO A 506 36.96 9.50 7.25
CA PRO A 506 36.93 10.79 6.56
C PRO A 506 35.53 11.13 6.05
N ASN A 507 35.11 12.39 6.20
CA ASN A 507 33.85 12.88 5.67
C ASN A 507 33.83 12.82 4.13
N PRO A 508 32.86 12.14 3.49
CA PRO A 508 32.75 12.11 2.03
C PRO A 508 32.58 13.49 1.37
N GLU A 509 31.97 14.46 2.05
CA GLU A 509 31.74 15.82 1.53
C GLU A 509 32.94 16.75 1.74
N GLY A 510 33.99 16.30 2.45
CA GLY A 510 35.16 17.12 2.77
C GLY A 510 34.95 18.19 3.85
N THR A 511 33.77 18.23 4.48
CA THR A 511 33.43 19.09 5.63
C THR A 511 33.77 18.41 6.96
N ASP A 512 33.63 19.11 8.09
CA ASP A 512 33.79 18.50 9.41
C ASP A 512 32.66 17.51 9.73
N THR A 513 32.98 16.39 10.38
CA THR A 513 31.97 15.44 10.89
C THR A 513 31.68 15.74 12.35
N TRP A 514 30.40 15.93 12.69
CA TRP A 514 30.00 16.30 14.05
C TRP A 514 30.07 15.11 15.01
N ASN A 515 30.68 15.31 16.16
CA ASN A 515 30.70 14.33 17.24
C ASN A 515 29.33 14.23 17.95
N HIS A 516 29.19 13.25 18.86
CA HIS A 516 27.90 12.97 19.50
C HIS A 516 27.38 14.16 20.33
N ASP A 517 28.27 14.93 20.96
CA ASP A 517 27.89 16.09 21.76
C ASP A 517 27.39 17.25 20.89
N LYS A 518 28.02 17.48 19.72
CA LYS A 518 27.57 18.49 18.77
C LYS A 518 26.22 18.16 18.14
N VAL A 519 25.98 16.88 17.80
CA VAL A 519 24.65 16.42 17.34
C VAL A 519 23.57 16.68 18.40
N LYS A 520 23.85 16.38 19.68
CA LYS A 520 22.92 16.67 20.79
C LYS A 520 22.70 18.17 21.00
N GLU A 521 23.74 19.01 20.86
CA GLU A 521 23.64 20.47 20.95
C GLU A 521 22.74 21.03 19.84
N GLU A 522 23.01 20.69 18.58
CA GLU A 522 22.25 21.20 17.43
C GLU A 522 20.81 20.70 17.40
N LEU A 523 20.55 19.52 17.97
CA LEU A 523 19.19 18.99 18.18
C LEU A 523 18.43 19.79 19.26
N LYS A 524 19.06 20.14 20.38
CA LYS A 524 18.47 21.03 21.41
C LYS A 524 18.17 22.41 20.85
N ASN A 525 19.11 22.98 20.09
CA ASN A 525 18.97 24.29 19.44
C ASN A 525 17.77 24.35 18.48
N ARG A 526 17.33 23.20 17.95
CA ARG A 526 16.15 23.03 17.07
C ARG A 526 14.92 22.46 17.80
N GLY A 527 14.86 22.59 19.13
CA GLY A 527 13.70 22.18 19.93
C GLY A 527 13.49 20.65 20.00
N GLY A 528 14.52 19.86 19.76
CA GLY A 528 14.51 18.42 20.00
C GLY A 528 14.94 18.05 21.42
N ALA A 529 14.41 16.96 21.95
CA ALA A 529 14.91 16.30 23.14
C ALA A 529 15.90 15.21 22.70
N PRO A 530 17.22 15.36 22.93
CA PRO A 530 18.18 14.32 22.59
C PRO A 530 18.18 13.19 23.62
N PHE A 531 18.40 11.97 23.14
CA PHE A 531 18.86 10.85 23.94
C PHE A 531 20.32 11.04 24.36
N ASN A 532 20.61 10.81 25.63
CA ASN A 532 21.95 10.66 26.19
C ASN A 532 22.29 9.17 26.29
N GLN A 533 21.31 8.34 26.66
CA GLN A 533 21.42 6.88 26.70
C GLN A 533 20.13 6.20 26.21
N VAL A 534 20.28 5.09 25.49
CA VAL A 534 19.18 4.21 25.07
C VAL A 534 19.08 3.02 26.02
N SER A 535 17.88 2.74 26.52
CA SER A 535 17.59 1.61 27.42
C SER A 535 16.91 0.45 26.72
N ILE A 536 16.05 0.72 25.73
CA ILE A 536 15.29 -0.28 24.99
C ILE A 536 15.27 0.10 23.50
N VAL A 537 15.42 -0.90 22.63
CA VAL A 537 15.13 -0.79 21.21
C VAL A 537 14.19 -1.94 20.84
N SER A 538 13.16 -1.67 20.04
CA SER A 538 12.28 -2.70 19.50
C SER A 538 12.06 -2.49 18.00
N VAL A 539 12.15 -3.58 17.23
CA VAL A 539 11.93 -3.57 15.78
C VAL A 539 10.65 -4.33 15.45
N LEU A 540 9.76 -3.70 14.67
CA LEU A 540 8.61 -4.34 14.07
C LEU A 540 8.91 -4.68 12.62
N ALA A 541 8.31 -5.77 12.11
CA ALA A 541 8.45 -6.22 10.74
C ALA A 541 7.11 -6.62 10.13
N ASP A 542 6.98 -6.43 8.82
CA ASP A 542 5.92 -7.04 8.02
C ASP A 542 6.43 -8.34 7.41
N PHE A 543 5.96 -9.46 7.97
CA PHE A 543 6.33 -10.80 7.55
C PHE A 543 5.70 -11.24 6.22
N ASN A 544 4.80 -10.43 5.62
CA ASN A 544 4.34 -10.66 4.24
C ASN A 544 5.34 -10.14 3.22
N THR A 545 5.91 -8.96 3.45
CA THR A 545 6.87 -8.32 2.53
C THR A 545 8.32 -8.68 2.82
N GLY A 546 8.63 -9.19 4.03
CA GLY A 546 10.00 -9.51 4.45
C GLY A 546 10.81 -8.26 4.77
N MET A 547 10.21 -7.28 5.46
CA MET A 547 10.82 -5.97 5.70
C MET A 547 10.57 -5.48 7.12
N SER A 548 11.57 -4.87 7.75
CA SER A 548 11.41 -4.18 9.03
C SER A 548 10.72 -2.84 8.79
N THR A 549 9.62 -2.58 9.50
CA THR A 549 8.69 -1.48 9.23
C THR A 549 8.89 -0.29 10.17
N LEU A 550 9.09 -0.55 11.46
CA LEU A 550 9.28 0.48 12.49
C LEU A 550 10.40 0.08 13.44
N VAL A 551 11.18 1.09 13.87
CA VAL A 551 12.17 0.96 14.94
C VAL A 551 11.80 1.97 16.01
N THR A 552 11.47 1.50 17.21
CA THR A 552 11.20 2.34 18.38
C THR A 552 12.40 2.29 19.32
N ILE A 553 12.85 3.47 19.74
CA ILE A 553 13.99 3.66 20.64
C ILE A 553 13.47 4.38 21.89
N SER A 554 13.79 3.83 23.07
CA SER A 554 13.38 4.37 24.36
C SER A 554 14.61 4.61 25.24
N GLY A 555 14.59 5.75 25.94
CA GLY A 555 15.71 6.23 26.75
C GLY A 555 15.33 7.55 27.42
N ASP A 556 16.01 7.90 28.52
CA ASP A 556 15.82 9.18 29.24
C ASP A 556 14.35 9.60 29.47
N GLY A 557 13.49 8.63 29.81
CA GLY A 557 12.08 8.86 30.11
C GLY A 557 11.16 9.15 28.91
N HIS A 558 11.65 9.05 27.67
CA HIS A 558 10.85 9.24 26.45
C HIS A 558 11.10 8.14 25.41
N SER A 559 10.41 8.21 24.27
CA SER A 559 10.55 7.24 23.18
C SER A 559 10.25 7.89 21.83
N GLU A 560 11.00 7.48 20.82
CA GLU A 560 10.90 7.96 19.43
C GLU A 560 10.77 6.77 18.49
N THR A 561 10.04 6.94 17.38
CA THR A 561 9.79 5.86 16.40
C THR A 561 10.15 6.29 14.99
N PHE A 562 10.92 5.45 14.32
CA PHE A 562 11.49 5.68 13.00
C PHE A 562 10.94 4.66 12.00
N ASN A 563 10.90 5.01 10.71
CA ASN A 563 10.62 4.02 9.68
C ASN A 563 11.82 3.05 9.57
N GLY A 564 11.58 1.76 9.36
CA GLY A 564 12.66 0.76 9.35
C GLY A 564 13.69 0.96 8.24
N SER A 565 13.27 1.37 7.04
CA SER A 565 14.19 1.66 5.93
C SER A 565 14.95 2.96 6.15
N GLU A 566 14.29 3.97 6.72
CA GLU A 566 14.94 5.23 7.13
C GLU A 566 16.00 4.98 8.20
N PHE A 567 15.64 4.25 9.27
CA PHE A 567 16.54 3.88 10.35
C PHE A 567 17.74 3.11 9.84
N LYS A 568 17.53 2.05 9.04
CA LYS A 568 18.60 1.30 8.36
C LYS A 568 19.56 2.25 7.63
N ASN A 569 19.00 3.20 6.89
CA ASN A 569 19.78 4.05 6.01
C ASN A 569 20.65 5.04 6.77
N PHE A 570 20.12 5.69 7.81
CA PHE A 570 20.88 6.57 8.68
C PHE A 570 21.82 5.81 9.64
N PHE A 571 21.45 4.59 10.06
CA PHE A 571 22.35 3.69 10.78
C PHE A 571 23.60 3.42 9.96
N ASN A 572 23.48 3.04 8.68
CA ASN A 572 24.63 2.79 7.81
C ASN A 572 25.48 4.05 7.53
N LEU A 573 24.90 5.26 7.62
CA LEU A 573 25.66 6.50 7.49
C LEU A 573 26.52 6.83 8.72
N ARG A 574 26.18 6.29 9.91
CA ARG A 574 26.67 6.82 11.19
C ARG A 574 27.22 5.78 12.18
N ALA A 575 26.78 4.53 12.11
CA ALA A 575 27.30 3.45 12.94
C ALA A 575 28.83 3.32 12.76
N PRO A 576 29.62 3.05 13.81
CA PRO A 576 31.07 3.08 13.73
C PRO A 576 31.67 1.93 12.89
N ALA A 577 32.89 2.13 12.41
CA ALA A 577 33.68 1.20 11.61
C ALA A 577 32.97 0.78 10.31
N ASN A 578 32.72 -0.53 10.15
CA ASN A 578 31.97 -1.07 9.02
C ASN A 578 30.70 -1.78 9.49
N ILE A 579 30.21 -1.44 10.68
CA ILE A 579 28.97 -1.98 11.24
C ILE A 579 27.80 -1.46 10.39
N GLN A 580 26.99 -2.35 9.84
CA GLN A 580 25.90 -1.97 8.93
C GLN A 580 24.72 -2.96 8.98
N ILE A 581 23.55 -2.48 8.58
CA ILE A 581 22.37 -3.28 8.30
C ILE A 581 22.27 -3.43 6.77
N VAL A 582 22.49 -4.64 6.26
CA VAL A 582 22.56 -4.90 4.80
C VAL A 582 21.17 -5.08 4.19
N GLY A 583 20.35 -5.96 4.78
CA GLY A 583 19.03 -6.33 4.27
C GLY A 583 17.90 -5.38 4.65
N PRO A 584 16.71 -5.53 4.01
CA PRO A 584 15.51 -4.80 4.41
C PRO A 584 14.85 -5.39 5.67
N LEU A 585 15.14 -6.65 6.00
CA LEU A 585 14.76 -7.30 7.24
C LEU A 585 15.94 -7.37 8.20
N PHE A 586 15.72 -6.87 9.41
CA PHE A 586 16.68 -6.85 10.51
C PHE A 586 15.95 -6.86 11.85
N ASN A 587 16.64 -7.31 12.90
CA ASN A 587 16.15 -7.23 14.27
C ASN A 587 17.30 -6.84 15.22
N VAL A 588 16.96 -6.31 16.39
CA VAL A 588 17.92 -5.92 17.43
C VAL A 588 18.03 -7.01 18.50
N GLU A 589 19.24 -7.20 19.02
CA GLU A 589 19.52 -8.03 20.21
C GLU A 589 20.11 -7.13 21.30
N LEU A 590 19.82 -7.44 22.57
CA LEU A 590 20.26 -6.72 23.76
C LEU A 590 20.99 -7.68 24.72
N LYS A 591 22.07 -7.20 25.33
CA LYS A 591 22.89 -7.89 26.33
C LYS A 591 23.12 -7.08 27.59
#